data_AF-A0A3D8REK9-F1
#
_entry.id   AF-A0A3D8REK9-F1
#
_cell.length_a   1.000
_cell.length_b   1.000
_cell.length_c   1.000
_cell.angle_alpha   90.00
_cell.angle_beta   90.00
_cell.angle_gamma   90.00
#
_symmetry.space_group_name_H-M   'P 1'
#
loop_
_entity.id
_entity.type
_entity.pdbx_description
1 polymer ?
#
loop_
_entity_poly.entity_id
_entity_poly.type
_entity_poly.pdbx_seq_one_letter_code
_entity_poly.pdbx_strand_id
1 'polypeptide(L)'
;MADVLDDPTFFLPTQQTTNRDRFGKNGKSASKESEEDDTVFQFANGDMGALNRFLHGGRVLPLTPETYYQTVGILNQDKLTAKIQSQIQLTLETFKAVHRDCAGFLGDVQQDKRHLWAKGGTEDEFDQMCTWDKMGKVSGEIWSYSKDAGGKVADDSYYVLMLTYCRKFNEATTAGEKEEARTTVVELTESLLDSIEPIQAHIEKIKTALNEFDKACEKNEIDLQSLETNMTDLLNEELGSIEDLQKEIDDQLKKIEADQKIIDNCRYNQEMTAAYVWIPLIGTIAAIAVYEQNQEKIDEYESKIKELQKLMKSENEDIQIHKTLQGNLTSMKNQSSDLRKQIGPARTTVEELGGGWEFMRVQLEYIHDKAAKFEDKIPSMTMTEIQLNSICNAWNGLETYVASYIQTANVVPIEPMSLDAYVRELDQAKKKL
;
A
#
# COMPACT_ATOMS: atom_id res chain seq x y z
N MET A 1 21.73 5.94 -28.58
CA MET A 1 22.48 6.47 -27.42
C MET A 1 23.78 7.06 -27.93
N ALA A 2 24.26 8.16 -27.33
CA ALA A 2 25.58 8.68 -27.64
C ALA A 2 26.66 7.70 -27.11
N ASP A 3 27.82 7.60 -27.76
CA ASP A 3 28.94 6.73 -27.34
C ASP A 3 29.64 7.21 -26.04
N VAL A 4 29.00 8.13 -25.30
CA VAL A 4 29.48 8.78 -24.08
C VAL A 4 28.33 8.76 -23.08
N LEU A 5 28.52 8.07 -21.95
CA LEU A 5 27.52 7.93 -20.87
C LEU A 5 27.99 8.75 -19.66
N ASP A 6 28.06 10.08 -19.82
CA ASP A 6 28.60 10.98 -18.78
C ASP A 6 27.52 11.56 -17.84
N ASP A 7 26.25 11.23 -18.07
CA ASP A 7 25.15 11.64 -17.21
C ASP A 7 24.97 10.64 -16.04
N PRO A 8 25.29 11.03 -14.79
CA PRO A 8 25.16 10.13 -13.64
C PRO A 8 23.71 9.71 -13.37
N THR A 9 22.72 10.46 -13.86
CA THR A 9 21.30 10.16 -13.63
C THR A 9 20.88 8.83 -14.24
N PHE A 10 21.59 8.34 -15.27
CA PHE A 10 21.34 7.03 -15.88
C PHE A 10 21.60 5.84 -14.95
N PHE A 11 22.40 6.05 -13.90
CA PHE A 11 22.80 4.99 -12.97
C PHE A 11 22.16 5.16 -11.58
N LEU A 12 21.26 6.13 -11.43
CA LEU A 12 20.51 6.34 -10.20
C LEU A 12 19.30 5.39 -10.14
N PRO A 13 18.84 5.02 -8.92
CA PRO A 13 17.64 4.20 -8.69
C PRO A 13 16.34 4.95 -9.04
N THR A 14 16.18 5.26 -10.33
CA THR A 14 15.07 6.09 -10.83
C THR A 14 13.74 5.35 -10.67
N GLN A 15 12.69 6.07 -10.26
CA GLN A 15 11.35 5.54 -9.99
C GLN A 15 11.28 4.46 -8.89
N GLN A 16 12.34 4.30 -8.08
CA GLN A 16 12.34 3.40 -6.92
C GLN A 16 11.95 4.11 -5.63
N THR A 17 11.98 5.44 -5.63
CA THR A 17 11.64 6.29 -4.49
C THR A 17 10.65 7.37 -4.88
N THR A 18 9.83 7.79 -3.93
CA THR A 18 8.94 8.94 -4.04
C THR A 18 9.12 9.88 -2.86
N ASN A 19 8.56 11.08 -2.94
CA ASN A 19 8.51 12.01 -1.82
C ASN A 19 7.24 11.79 -0.99
N ARG A 20 7.32 11.94 0.33
CA ARG A 20 6.15 11.92 1.21
C ARG A 20 5.21 13.06 0.84
N ASP A 21 3.93 12.75 0.63
CA ASP A 21 2.90 13.76 0.45
C ASP A 21 2.72 14.58 1.75
N ARG A 22 3.29 15.79 1.76
CA ARG A 22 3.14 16.74 2.88
C ARG A 22 1.81 17.49 2.78
N PHE A 23 0.68 16.84 3.11
CA PHE A 23 -0.56 17.57 3.33
C PHE A 23 -0.59 18.23 4.71
N GLY A 24 -0.42 19.55 4.75
CA GLY A 24 -0.79 20.38 5.91
C GLY A 24 0.35 20.83 6.85
N LYS A 25 1.44 21.42 6.33
CA LYS A 25 2.27 22.36 7.12
C LYS A 25 1.68 23.77 7.06
N ASN A 26 0.47 23.96 7.60
CA ASN A 26 0.05 25.28 8.09
C ASN A 26 0.48 25.40 9.54
N GLY A 27 1.79 25.57 9.76
CA GLY A 27 2.36 25.68 11.10
C GLY A 27 3.85 25.95 11.02
N LYS A 28 4.24 27.19 11.30
CA LYS A 28 5.60 27.71 11.28
C LYS A 28 6.60 26.80 12.03
N SER A 29 7.39 26.04 11.28
CA SER A 29 8.79 25.77 11.61
C SER A 29 9.51 25.31 10.35
N ALA A 30 10.12 26.28 9.67
CA ALA A 30 11.13 26.00 8.67
C ALA A 30 12.48 25.87 9.39
N SER A 31 12.79 24.67 9.88
CA SER A 31 14.18 24.23 9.92
C SER A 31 14.51 23.64 8.56
N LYS A 32 15.53 24.21 7.91
CA LYS A 32 16.16 23.67 6.70
C LYS A 32 17.03 22.47 7.08
N GLU A 33 16.43 21.42 7.61
CA GLU A 33 17.11 20.14 7.79
C GLU A 33 16.58 19.18 6.72
N SER A 34 17.49 18.88 5.78
CA SER A 34 17.51 17.90 4.69
C SER A 34 16.23 17.63 3.87
N GLU A 35 16.30 17.88 2.56
CA GLU A 35 15.38 17.31 1.56
C GLU A 35 15.38 15.76 1.56
N GLU A 36 16.41 15.12 2.13
CA GLU A 36 16.47 13.65 2.31
C GLU A 36 15.42 13.11 3.31
N ASP A 37 14.87 13.94 4.20
CA ASP A 37 13.95 13.52 5.27
C ASP A 37 12.53 13.20 4.76
N ASP A 38 12.23 13.50 3.48
CA ASP A 38 10.94 13.25 2.84
C ASP A 38 10.96 12.13 1.80
N THR A 39 12.10 11.53 1.50
CA THR A 39 12.17 10.48 0.48
C THR A 39 11.87 9.12 1.10
N VAL A 40 11.08 8.31 0.39
CA VAL A 40 10.62 6.98 0.83
C VAL A 40 10.65 6.01 -0.34
N PHE A 41 10.70 4.72 -0.03
CA PHE A 41 10.58 3.67 -1.04
C PHE A 41 9.19 3.74 -1.71
N GLN A 42 9.12 3.42 -3.00
CA GLN A 42 7.89 3.54 -3.80
C GLN A 42 6.69 2.80 -3.16
N PHE A 43 6.88 1.58 -2.62
CA PHE A 43 5.80 0.85 -1.93
C PHE A 43 5.43 1.40 -0.56
N ALA A 44 6.23 2.30 0.00
CA ALA A 44 5.86 3.00 1.22
C ALA A 44 4.88 4.14 0.96
N ASN A 45 4.64 4.56 -0.30
CA ASN A 45 3.72 5.65 -0.63
C ASN A 45 2.36 5.56 0.10
N GLY A 46 1.77 6.70 0.46
CA GLY A 46 0.53 6.81 1.23
C GLY A 46 -0.63 6.01 0.63
N ASP A 47 -0.69 5.89 -0.70
CA ASP A 47 -1.66 5.07 -1.42
C ASP A 47 -1.60 3.57 -1.02
N MET A 48 -0.40 3.02 -0.82
CA MET A 48 -0.22 1.64 -0.37
C MET A 48 -0.65 1.46 1.09
N GLY A 49 -0.45 2.49 1.91
CA GLY A 49 -0.99 2.55 3.27
C GLY A 49 -2.51 2.54 3.30
N ALA A 50 -3.15 3.33 2.43
CA ALA A 50 -4.60 3.37 2.28
C ALA A 50 -5.17 2.02 1.78
N LEU A 51 -4.56 1.42 0.75
CA LEU A 51 -4.91 0.09 0.27
C LEU A 51 -4.86 -0.94 1.40
N ASN A 52 -3.76 -0.98 2.15
CA ASN A 52 -3.59 -1.93 3.26
C ASN A 52 -4.70 -1.80 4.31
N ARG A 53 -5.08 -0.58 4.68
CA ARG A 53 -6.17 -0.32 5.62
C ARG A 53 -7.51 -0.90 5.15
N PHE A 54 -7.87 -0.67 3.89
CA PHE A 54 -9.14 -1.19 3.34
C PHE A 54 -9.13 -2.73 3.25
N LEU A 55 -7.99 -3.31 2.88
CA LEU A 55 -7.82 -4.77 2.85
C LEU A 55 -8.07 -5.39 4.24
N HIS A 56 -7.52 -4.81 5.30
CA HIS A 56 -7.78 -5.30 6.64
C HIS A 56 -9.25 -5.09 7.08
N GLY A 57 -9.91 -4.02 6.62
CA GLY A 57 -11.36 -3.83 6.82
C GLY A 57 -12.18 -4.97 6.22
N GLY A 58 -11.84 -5.39 5.00
CA GLY A 58 -12.48 -6.54 4.35
C GLY A 58 -12.27 -7.86 5.10
N ARG A 59 -11.13 -8.04 5.78
CA ARG A 59 -10.83 -9.27 6.54
C ARG A 59 -11.66 -9.45 7.81
N VAL A 60 -12.17 -8.37 8.40
CA VAL A 60 -12.88 -8.43 9.70
C VAL A 60 -14.39 -8.36 9.55
N LEU A 61 -14.89 -8.48 8.31
CA LEU A 61 -16.32 -8.51 8.04
C LEU A 61 -17.00 -9.69 8.76
N PRO A 62 -18.22 -9.50 9.29
CA PRO A 62 -18.99 -10.59 9.89
C PRO A 62 -19.42 -11.61 8.83
N LEU A 63 -19.18 -12.89 9.09
CA LEU A 63 -19.39 -13.97 8.13
C LEU A 63 -20.61 -14.86 8.43
N THR A 64 -21.23 -14.64 9.59
CA THR A 64 -22.41 -15.40 10.05
C THR A 64 -23.50 -14.45 10.52
N PRO A 65 -24.78 -14.86 10.47
CA PRO A 65 -25.90 -14.06 10.99
C PRO A 65 -25.67 -13.63 12.44
N GLU A 66 -25.20 -14.54 13.30
CA GLU A 66 -24.95 -14.27 14.71
C GLU A 66 -23.90 -13.17 14.89
N THR A 67 -22.75 -13.31 14.22
CA THR A 67 -21.70 -12.28 14.26
C THR A 67 -22.18 -10.97 13.66
N TYR A 68 -23.00 -11.02 12.61
CA TYR A 68 -23.52 -9.84 11.94
C TYR A 68 -24.44 -9.06 12.87
N TYR A 69 -25.48 -9.68 13.43
CA TYR A 69 -26.42 -9.04 14.32
C TYR A 69 -25.75 -8.43 15.55
N GLN A 70 -24.80 -9.14 16.15
CA GLN A 70 -24.02 -8.62 17.28
C GLN A 70 -23.21 -7.39 16.88
N THR A 71 -22.55 -7.46 15.73
CA THR A 71 -21.63 -6.44 15.25
C THR A 71 -22.38 -5.16 14.83
N VAL A 72 -23.49 -5.30 14.09
CA VAL A 72 -24.32 -4.15 13.67
C VAL A 72 -25.29 -3.66 14.76
N GLY A 73 -25.45 -4.39 15.86
CA GLY A 73 -26.29 -3.98 16.99
C GLY A 73 -27.78 -4.27 16.83
N ILE A 74 -28.14 -5.32 16.08
CA ILE A 74 -29.52 -5.80 15.98
C ILE A 74 -29.81 -6.73 17.15
N LEU A 75 -30.44 -6.17 18.20
CA LEU A 75 -30.73 -6.88 19.45
C LEU A 75 -32.03 -7.70 19.40
N ASN A 76 -33.04 -7.21 18.67
CA ASN A 76 -34.33 -7.87 18.53
C ASN A 76 -34.49 -8.41 17.10
N GLN A 77 -34.41 -9.74 16.94
CA GLN A 77 -34.53 -10.41 15.64
C GLN A 77 -35.98 -10.77 15.28
N ASP A 78 -36.93 -10.68 16.22
CA ASP A 78 -38.34 -11.05 16.00
C ASP A 78 -39.03 -10.14 14.96
N LYS A 79 -38.45 -8.97 14.71
CA LYS A 79 -38.88 -7.98 13.74
C LYS A 79 -38.32 -8.21 12.34
N LEU A 80 -37.36 -9.13 12.18
CA LEU A 80 -36.80 -9.46 10.88
C LEU A 80 -37.72 -10.45 10.17
N THR A 81 -38.43 -9.98 9.14
CA THR A 81 -39.27 -10.86 8.32
C THR A 81 -38.40 -11.88 7.57
N ALA A 82 -39.03 -12.95 7.07
CA ALA A 82 -38.35 -13.95 6.25
C ALA A 82 -37.69 -13.33 4.99
N LYS A 83 -38.28 -12.27 4.42
CA LYS A 83 -37.70 -11.55 3.29
C LYS A 83 -36.44 -10.79 3.70
N ILE A 84 -36.50 -10.04 4.81
CA ILE A 84 -35.34 -9.29 5.33
C ILE A 84 -34.20 -10.26 5.68
N GLN A 85 -34.51 -11.37 6.37
CA GLN A 85 -33.51 -12.40 6.70
C GLN A 85 -32.87 -13.00 5.44
N SER A 86 -33.66 -13.26 4.39
CA SER A 86 -33.13 -13.74 3.11
C SER A 86 -32.17 -12.73 2.47
N GLN A 87 -32.51 -11.44 2.51
CA GLN A 87 -31.66 -10.37 1.98
C GLN A 87 -30.37 -10.20 2.79
N ILE A 88 -30.43 -10.37 4.12
CA ILE A 88 -29.25 -10.40 4.99
C ILE A 88 -28.36 -11.59 4.62
N GLN A 89 -28.93 -12.77 4.34
CA GLN A 89 -28.12 -13.92 3.93
C GLN A 89 -27.36 -13.65 2.63
N LEU A 90 -28.00 -13.03 1.63
CA LEU A 90 -27.32 -12.63 0.39
C LEU A 90 -26.18 -11.64 0.67
N THR A 91 -26.40 -10.69 1.58
CA THR A 91 -25.37 -9.75 2.04
C THR A 91 -24.18 -10.47 2.66
N LEU A 92 -24.42 -11.48 3.49
CA LEU A 92 -23.36 -12.27 4.11
C LEU A 92 -22.57 -13.10 3.10
N GLU A 93 -23.20 -13.60 2.03
CA GLU A 93 -22.46 -14.26 0.95
C GLU A 93 -21.51 -13.30 0.23
N THR A 94 -21.94 -12.05 -0.02
CA THR A 94 -21.06 -11.02 -0.56
C THR A 94 -19.96 -10.63 0.43
N PHE A 95 -20.23 -10.54 1.73
CA PHE A 95 -19.19 -10.29 2.74
C PHE A 95 -18.16 -11.41 2.80
N LYS A 96 -18.58 -12.67 2.66
CA LYS A 96 -17.65 -13.81 2.54
C LYS A 96 -16.77 -13.73 1.31
N ALA A 97 -17.29 -13.21 0.19
CA ALA A 97 -16.50 -12.98 -1.02
C ALA A 97 -15.45 -11.89 -0.77
N VAL A 98 -15.87 -10.70 -0.29
CA VAL A 98 -14.96 -9.59 0.05
C VAL A 98 -13.89 -10.03 1.06
N HIS A 99 -14.29 -10.75 2.10
CA HIS A 99 -13.36 -11.31 3.10
C HIS A 99 -12.33 -12.22 2.45
N ARG A 100 -12.77 -13.17 1.60
CA ARG A 100 -11.87 -14.10 0.91
C ARG A 100 -10.88 -13.37 0.02
N ASP A 101 -11.34 -12.40 -0.76
CA ASP A 101 -10.50 -11.65 -1.68
C ASP A 101 -9.46 -10.83 -0.90
N CYS A 102 -9.86 -10.14 0.17
CA CYS A 102 -8.95 -9.35 1.02
C CYS A 102 -7.98 -10.23 1.83
N ALA A 103 -8.45 -11.36 2.37
CA ALA A 103 -7.62 -12.32 3.08
C ALA A 103 -6.62 -12.99 2.12
N GLY A 104 -7.06 -13.34 0.90
CA GLY A 104 -6.21 -13.88 -0.15
C GLY A 104 -5.14 -12.88 -0.61
N PHE A 105 -5.44 -11.58 -0.59
CA PHE A 105 -4.48 -10.53 -0.91
C PHE A 105 -3.41 -10.36 0.19
N LEU A 106 -3.82 -10.35 1.46
CA LEU A 106 -2.93 -10.12 2.61
C LEU A 106 -2.24 -11.38 3.15
N GLY A 107 -2.76 -12.57 2.83
CA GLY A 107 -2.34 -13.85 3.41
C GLY A 107 -2.83 -14.04 4.86
N ASP A 108 -2.77 -15.27 5.36
CA ASP A 108 -3.23 -15.62 6.71
C ASP A 108 -2.30 -15.07 7.81
N VAL A 109 -2.89 -14.62 8.92
CA VAL A 109 -2.19 -14.03 10.08
C VAL A 109 -1.28 -15.05 10.79
N GLN A 110 -1.45 -16.36 10.54
CA GLN A 110 -0.80 -17.44 11.28
C GLN A 110 0.56 -17.89 10.74
N GLN A 111 1.00 -17.46 9.56
CA GLN A 111 2.37 -17.78 9.14
C GLN A 111 3.35 -16.88 9.89
N ASP A 112 4.37 -17.47 10.53
CA ASP A 112 5.47 -16.74 11.16
C ASP A 112 6.28 -16.04 10.05
N LYS A 113 5.80 -14.86 9.62
CA LYS A 113 6.28 -14.12 8.43
C LYS A 113 7.70 -13.54 8.58
N ARG A 114 8.37 -13.79 9.70
CA ARG A 114 9.67 -13.17 10.06
C ARG A 114 10.85 -13.60 9.19
N HIS A 115 10.68 -14.51 8.24
CA HIS A 115 11.80 -15.07 7.47
C HIS A 115 11.59 -15.22 5.95
N LEU A 116 10.45 -14.85 5.38
CA LEU A 116 10.18 -15.10 3.94
C LEU A 116 10.90 -14.15 2.97
N TRP A 117 11.40 -13.02 3.45
CA TRP A 117 12.06 -12.01 2.61
C TRP A 117 13.56 -12.25 2.42
N ALA A 118 14.14 -13.18 3.18
CA ALA A 118 15.58 -13.45 3.19
C ALA A 118 15.95 -14.64 2.27
N LYS A 119 16.31 -14.33 1.02
CA LYS A 119 17.01 -15.15 0.00
C LYS A 119 16.53 -16.60 -0.28
N GLY A 120 16.29 -16.88 -1.56
CA GLY A 120 16.35 -18.24 -2.12
C GLY A 120 15.04 -19.02 -2.16
N GLY A 121 13.94 -18.37 -2.56
CA GLY A 121 12.70 -19.10 -2.86
C GLY A 121 12.62 -19.48 -4.33
N THR A 122 11.95 -20.59 -4.66
CA THR A 122 11.72 -20.97 -6.06
C THR A 122 10.63 -20.10 -6.71
N GLU A 123 10.56 -20.05 -8.03
CA GLU A 123 9.43 -19.41 -8.75
C GLU A 123 8.07 -19.97 -8.30
N ASP A 124 8.00 -21.29 -8.06
CA ASP A 124 6.79 -21.95 -7.56
C ASP A 124 6.39 -21.44 -6.17
N GLU A 125 7.36 -21.10 -5.32
CA GLU A 125 7.09 -20.51 -4.00
C GLU A 125 6.60 -19.07 -4.13
N PHE A 126 7.17 -18.28 -5.06
CA PHE A 126 6.68 -16.92 -5.34
C PHE A 126 5.22 -16.96 -5.80
N ASP A 127 4.86 -17.86 -6.70
CA ASP A 127 3.51 -17.94 -7.26
C ASP A 127 2.44 -18.25 -6.20
N GLN A 128 2.81 -19.03 -5.18
CA GLN A 128 1.95 -19.39 -4.05
C GLN A 128 1.77 -18.28 -3.02
N MET A 129 2.60 -17.22 -3.04
CA MET A 129 2.47 -16.11 -2.09
C MET A 129 1.20 -15.30 -2.36
N CYS A 130 0.62 -14.74 -1.29
CA CYS A 130 -0.38 -13.70 -1.43
C CYS A 130 0.23 -12.43 -2.05
N THR A 131 -0.61 -11.54 -2.59
CA THR A 131 -0.13 -10.32 -3.26
C THR A 131 0.73 -9.43 -2.37
N TRP A 132 0.38 -9.30 -1.08
CA TRP A 132 1.16 -8.52 -0.13
C TRP A 132 2.54 -9.13 0.13
N ASP A 133 2.61 -10.46 0.27
CA ASP A 133 3.88 -11.16 0.49
C ASP A 133 4.77 -11.11 -0.77
N LYS A 134 4.18 -11.14 -1.99
CA LYS A 134 4.88 -10.89 -3.26
C LYS A 134 5.55 -9.51 -3.27
N MET A 135 4.84 -8.46 -2.84
CA MET A 135 5.40 -7.10 -2.73
C MET A 135 6.55 -7.05 -1.72
N GLY A 136 6.41 -7.73 -0.57
CA GLY A 136 7.49 -7.86 0.42
C GLY A 136 8.71 -8.60 -0.13
N LYS A 137 8.50 -9.67 -0.91
CA LYS A 137 9.56 -10.44 -1.57
C LYS A 137 10.35 -9.59 -2.58
N VAL A 138 9.65 -8.89 -3.48
CA VAL A 138 10.28 -7.95 -4.43
C VAL A 138 11.04 -6.87 -3.68
N SER A 139 10.49 -6.34 -2.58
CA SER A 139 11.21 -5.37 -1.74
C SER A 139 12.53 -5.95 -1.20
N GLY A 140 12.56 -7.21 -0.76
CA GLY A 140 13.78 -7.88 -0.32
C GLY A 140 14.81 -8.10 -1.44
N GLU A 141 14.36 -8.33 -2.67
CA GLU A 141 15.21 -8.42 -3.86
C GLU A 141 15.81 -7.06 -4.20
N ILE A 142 15.00 -6.00 -4.20
CA ILE A 142 15.44 -4.62 -4.39
C ILE A 142 16.44 -4.19 -3.31
N TRP A 143 16.20 -4.55 -2.04
CA TRP A 143 17.13 -4.30 -0.95
C TRP A 143 18.49 -4.98 -1.20
N SER A 144 18.46 -6.24 -1.62
CA SER A 144 19.68 -7.00 -1.95
C SER A 144 20.43 -6.37 -3.13
N TYR A 145 19.72 -6.03 -4.20
CA TYR A 145 20.30 -5.35 -5.36
C TYR A 145 20.92 -4.01 -4.97
N SER A 146 20.21 -3.21 -4.17
CA SER A 146 20.66 -1.87 -3.76
C SER A 146 21.96 -1.93 -2.97
N LYS A 147 22.13 -2.97 -2.15
CA LYS A 147 23.34 -3.22 -1.39
C LYS A 147 24.54 -3.56 -2.28
N ASP A 148 24.34 -4.39 -3.30
CA ASP A 148 25.42 -4.78 -4.23
C ASP A 148 25.73 -3.63 -5.22
N ALA A 149 24.70 -2.92 -5.68
CA ALA A 149 24.80 -1.73 -6.51
C ALA A 149 25.50 -0.57 -5.80
N GLY A 150 25.18 -0.34 -4.52
CA GLY A 150 25.71 0.75 -3.70
C GLY A 150 27.04 0.45 -3.04
N GLY A 151 27.29 -0.78 -2.60
CA GLY A 151 28.50 -1.13 -1.83
C GLY A 151 28.58 -0.42 -0.47
N LYS A 152 29.60 -0.75 0.34
CA LYS A 152 29.89 -0.01 1.58
C LYS A 152 30.68 1.27 1.32
N VAL A 153 31.43 1.29 0.22
CA VAL A 153 32.27 2.39 -0.26
C VAL A 153 32.21 2.41 -1.80
N ALA A 154 32.66 3.48 -2.44
CA ALA A 154 32.64 3.54 -3.90
C ALA A 154 33.43 2.38 -4.56
N ASP A 155 34.49 1.89 -3.92
CA ASP A 155 35.34 0.83 -4.46
C ASP A 155 34.76 -0.60 -4.37
N ASP A 156 33.63 -0.80 -3.68
CA ASP A 156 32.91 -2.09 -3.66
C ASP A 156 31.50 -2.01 -4.28
N SER A 157 31.11 -0.84 -4.81
CA SER A 157 29.89 -0.64 -5.60
C SER A 157 30.03 -1.26 -6.98
N TYR A 158 29.09 -2.12 -7.37
CA TYR A 158 29.10 -2.73 -8.70
C TYR A 158 28.98 -1.70 -9.82
N TYR A 159 28.17 -0.65 -9.65
CA TYR A 159 28.07 0.44 -10.62
C TYR A 159 29.37 1.25 -10.71
N VAL A 160 29.96 1.65 -9.59
CA VAL A 160 31.20 2.44 -9.62
C VAL A 160 32.35 1.65 -10.20
N LEU A 161 32.48 0.36 -9.83
CA LEU A 161 33.47 -0.53 -10.41
C LEU A 161 33.27 -0.66 -11.92
N MET A 162 32.06 -0.97 -12.38
CA MET A 162 31.74 -1.08 -13.80
C MET A 162 32.15 0.19 -14.56
N LEU A 163 31.75 1.37 -14.09
CA LEU A 163 32.07 2.65 -14.72
C LEU A 163 33.58 2.94 -14.72
N THR A 164 34.28 2.57 -13.65
CA THR A 164 35.73 2.70 -13.54
C THR A 164 36.45 1.81 -14.54
N TYR A 165 35.99 0.56 -14.72
CA TYR A 165 36.55 -0.35 -15.70
C TYR A 165 36.19 0.04 -17.14
N CYS A 166 35.03 0.69 -17.37
CA CYS A 166 34.72 1.33 -18.65
C CYS A 166 35.74 2.42 -19.01
N ARG A 167 36.16 3.24 -18.04
CA ARG A 167 37.25 4.21 -18.25
C ARG A 167 38.58 3.53 -18.54
N LYS A 168 38.97 2.54 -17.72
CA LYS A 168 40.24 1.80 -17.88
C LYS A 168 40.36 1.18 -19.28
N PHE A 169 39.30 0.58 -19.81
CA PHE A 169 39.30 0.02 -21.16
C PHE A 169 39.62 1.06 -22.24
N ASN A 170 39.02 2.25 -22.12
CA ASN A 170 39.18 3.33 -23.10
C ASN A 170 40.56 4.02 -23.00
N GLU A 171 41.17 4.03 -21.82
CA GLU A 171 42.50 4.60 -21.57
C GLU A 171 43.65 3.59 -21.78
N ALA A 172 43.34 2.29 -21.79
CA ALA A 172 44.32 1.21 -21.92
C ALA A 172 45.12 1.29 -23.22
N THR A 173 46.44 1.12 -23.10
CA THR A 173 47.39 1.21 -24.22
C THR A 173 47.81 -0.15 -24.74
N THR A 174 47.57 -1.21 -23.97
CA THR A 174 47.90 -2.59 -24.33
C THR A 174 46.65 -3.44 -24.53
N ALA A 175 46.78 -4.51 -25.34
CA ALA A 175 45.69 -5.46 -25.54
C ALA A 175 45.32 -6.22 -24.26
N GLY A 176 46.29 -6.49 -23.38
CA GLY A 176 46.06 -7.19 -22.11
C GLY A 176 45.22 -6.37 -21.13
N GLU A 177 45.53 -5.07 -20.97
CA GLU A 177 44.75 -4.15 -20.13
C GLU A 177 43.31 -3.98 -20.64
N LYS A 178 43.13 -3.92 -21.97
CA LYS A 178 41.80 -3.88 -22.58
C LYS A 178 41.01 -5.14 -22.30
N GLU A 179 41.64 -6.31 -22.43
CA GLU A 179 40.99 -7.59 -22.17
C GLU A 179 40.54 -7.72 -20.72
N GLU A 180 41.42 -7.39 -19.76
CA GLU A 180 41.10 -7.42 -18.33
C GLU A 180 39.93 -6.50 -17.98
N ALA A 181 39.97 -5.26 -18.48
CA ALA A 181 38.92 -4.29 -18.21
C ALA A 181 37.58 -4.72 -18.83
N ARG A 182 37.60 -5.25 -20.05
CA ARG A 182 36.41 -5.77 -20.72
C ARG A 182 35.78 -6.91 -19.93
N THR A 183 36.56 -7.92 -19.57
CA THR A 183 36.06 -9.07 -18.83
C THR A 183 35.41 -8.64 -17.52
N THR A 184 36.03 -7.70 -16.81
CA THR A 184 35.45 -7.15 -15.57
C THR A 184 34.12 -6.41 -15.83
N VAL A 185 34.01 -5.62 -16.90
CA VAL A 185 32.74 -4.95 -17.28
C VAL A 185 31.66 -5.98 -17.59
N VAL A 186 31.98 -7.03 -18.34
CA VAL A 186 31.03 -8.12 -18.67
C VAL A 186 30.56 -8.80 -17.38
N GLU A 187 31.47 -9.25 -16.52
CA GLU A 187 31.11 -9.95 -15.27
C GLU A 187 30.23 -9.10 -14.36
N LEU A 188 30.52 -7.80 -14.21
CA LEU A 188 29.72 -6.90 -13.38
C LEU A 188 28.34 -6.62 -13.99
N THR A 189 28.27 -6.42 -15.30
CA THR A 189 26.98 -6.19 -15.98
C THR A 189 26.11 -7.44 -16.00
N GLU A 190 26.68 -8.63 -16.24
CA GLU A 190 25.97 -9.91 -16.12
C GLU A 190 25.39 -10.08 -14.71
N SER A 191 26.19 -9.87 -13.66
CA SER A 191 25.71 -10.03 -12.28
C SER A 191 24.57 -9.07 -11.91
N LEU A 192 24.59 -7.84 -12.42
CA LEU A 192 23.50 -6.89 -12.22
C LEU A 192 22.26 -7.30 -13.02
N LEU A 193 22.42 -7.68 -14.29
CA LEU A 193 21.32 -8.13 -15.15
C LEU A 193 20.61 -9.38 -14.60
N ASP A 194 21.38 -10.37 -14.13
CA ASP A 194 20.87 -11.59 -13.50
C ASP A 194 20.00 -11.29 -12.27
N SER A 195 20.25 -10.16 -11.59
CA SER A 195 19.46 -9.73 -10.43
C SER A 195 18.22 -8.93 -10.84
N ILE A 196 18.25 -8.22 -11.98
CA ILE A 196 17.11 -7.44 -12.48
C ILE A 196 16.02 -8.34 -13.05
N GLU A 197 16.39 -9.41 -13.78
CA GLU A 197 15.45 -10.31 -14.45
C GLU A 197 14.34 -10.84 -13.50
N PRO A 198 14.66 -11.45 -12.34
CA PRO A 198 13.61 -11.91 -11.41
C PRO A 198 12.78 -10.77 -10.84
N ILE A 199 13.38 -9.60 -10.55
CA ILE A 199 12.64 -8.42 -10.05
C ILE A 199 11.57 -8.00 -11.06
N GLN A 200 11.91 -7.92 -12.34
CA GLN A 200 10.95 -7.56 -13.39
C GLN A 200 9.84 -8.61 -13.55
N ALA A 201 10.21 -9.89 -13.58
CA ALA A 201 9.24 -10.98 -13.68
C ALA A 201 8.25 -10.96 -12.51
N HIS A 202 8.75 -10.77 -11.28
CA HIS A 202 7.93 -10.67 -10.08
C HIS A 202 7.05 -9.41 -10.06
N ILE A 203 7.53 -8.27 -10.56
CA ILE A 203 6.73 -7.05 -10.72
C ILE A 203 5.54 -7.31 -11.66
N GLU A 204 5.74 -7.99 -12.79
CA GLU A 204 4.65 -8.33 -13.72
C GLU A 204 3.62 -9.28 -13.08
N LYS A 205 4.07 -10.22 -12.26
CA LYS A 205 3.18 -11.08 -11.47
C LYS A 205 2.35 -10.27 -10.45
N ILE A 206 2.94 -9.27 -9.79
CA ILE A 206 2.21 -8.35 -8.89
C ILE A 206 1.17 -7.53 -9.68
N LYS A 207 1.53 -6.99 -10.85
CA LYS A 207 0.56 -6.27 -11.71
C LYS A 207 -0.62 -7.15 -12.09
N THR A 208 -0.36 -8.41 -12.43
CA THR A 208 -1.40 -9.39 -12.77
C THR A 208 -2.32 -9.64 -11.58
N ALA A 209 -1.75 -9.88 -10.39
CA ALA A 209 -2.52 -10.09 -9.16
C ALA A 209 -3.37 -8.86 -8.77
N LEU A 210 -2.84 -7.64 -8.94
CA LEU A 210 -3.59 -6.40 -8.72
C LEU A 210 -4.77 -6.26 -9.71
N ASN A 211 -4.59 -6.63 -10.98
CA ASN A 211 -5.65 -6.60 -11.98
C ASN A 211 -6.75 -7.63 -11.71
N GLU A 212 -6.39 -8.81 -11.22
CA GLU A 212 -7.36 -9.83 -10.81
C GLU A 212 -8.16 -9.38 -9.59
N PHE A 213 -7.47 -8.78 -8.61
CA PHE A 213 -8.10 -8.22 -7.42
C PHE A 213 -9.02 -7.03 -7.74
N ASP A 214 -8.65 -6.16 -8.68
CA ASP A 214 -9.50 -5.05 -9.18
C ASP A 214 -10.84 -5.57 -9.73
N LYS A 215 -10.79 -6.62 -10.55
CA LYS A 215 -12.00 -7.26 -11.11
C LYS A 215 -12.88 -7.88 -10.02
N ALA A 216 -12.26 -8.47 -8.99
CA ALA A 216 -13.00 -8.99 -7.85
C ALA A 216 -13.68 -7.86 -7.06
N CYS A 217 -12.97 -6.75 -6.83
CA CYS A 217 -13.52 -5.57 -6.16
C CYS A 217 -14.65 -4.91 -6.96
N GLU A 218 -14.51 -4.80 -8.29
CA GLU A 218 -15.57 -4.31 -9.17
C GLU A 218 -16.84 -5.15 -9.06
N LYS A 219 -16.70 -6.49 -9.09
CA LYS A 219 -17.83 -7.39 -8.92
C LYS A 219 -18.50 -7.20 -7.55
N ASN A 220 -17.70 -7.17 -6.48
CA ASN A 220 -18.20 -6.99 -5.12
C ASN A 220 -18.91 -5.63 -4.95
N GLU A 221 -18.41 -4.56 -5.58
CA GLU A 221 -19.05 -3.23 -5.58
C GLU A 221 -20.43 -3.28 -6.25
N ILE A 222 -20.53 -3.91 -7.43
CA ILE A 222 -21.80 -4.06 -8.16
C ILE A 222 -22.81 -4.87 -7.34
N ASP A 223 -22.37 -6.00 -6.76
CA ASP A 223 -23.22 -6.86 -5.93
C ASP A 223 -23.73 -6.09 -4.70
N LEU A 224 -22.86 -5.36 -3.99
CA LEU A 224 -23.24 -4.55 -2.83
C LEU A 224 -24.19 -3.41 -3.21
N GLN A 225 -24.00 -2.76 -4.35
CA GLN A 225 -24.91 -1.71 -4.84
C GLN A 225 -26.31 -2.28 -5.12
N SER A 226 -26.39 -3.46 -5.74
CA SER A 226 -27.67 -4.14 -5.97
C SER A 226 -28.33 -4.55 -4.65
N LEU A 227 -27.56 -5.07 -3.70
CA LEU A 227 -28.06 -5.47 -2.39
C LEU A 227 -28.56 -4.28 -1.56
N GLU A 228 -27.87 -3.14 -1.60
CA GLU A 228 -28.30 -1.91 -0.93
C GLU A 228 -29.63 -1.41 -1.51
N THR A 229 -29.77 -1.40 -2.83
CA THR A 229 -31.01 -1.00 -3.50
C THR A 229 -32.16 -1.92 -3.09
N ASN A 230 -31.96 -3.24 -3.21
CA ASN A 230 -32.98 -4.23 -2.87
C ASN A 230 -33.36 -4.20 -1.39
N MET A 231 -32.38 -4.02 -0.49
CA MET A 231 -32.67 -3.89 0.94
C MET A 231 -33.42 -2.60 1.23
N THR A 232 -33.04 -1.48 0.62
CA THR A 232 -33.73 -0.19 0.81
C THR A 232 -35.19 -0.28 0.37
N ASP A 233 -35.47 -0.85 -0.80
CA ASP A 233 -36.83 -1.06 -1.30
C ASP A 233 -37.63 -1.96 -0.35
N LEU A 234 -37.03 -3.06 0.11
CA LEU A 234 -37.66 -3.99 1.04
C LEU A 234 -37.97 -3.36 2.41
N LEU A 235 -37.04 -2.59 2.98
CA LEU A 235 -37.23 -1.91 4.25
C LEU A 235 -38.28 -0.81 4.14
N ASN A 236 -38.32 -0.07 3.03
CA ASN A 236 -39.36 0.90 2.74
C ASN A 236 -40.74 0.24 2.61
N GLU A 237 -40.83 -0.93 1.99
CA GLU A 237 -42.08 -1.71 1.86
C GLU A 237 -42.57 -2.25 3.21
N GLU A 238 -41.69 -2.85 4.01
CA GLU A 238 -42.08 -3.59 5.22
C GLU A 238 -42.08 -2.78 6.51
N LEU A 239 -41.18 -1.80 6.64
CA LEU A 239 -40.99 -0.99 7.86
C LEU A 239 -41.38 0.48 7.67
N GLY A 240 -41.74 0.87 6.45
CA GLY A 240 -42.06 2.24 6.08
C GLY A 240 -40.85 3.07 5.68
N SER A 241 -41.07 4.01 4.77
CA SER A 241 -40.02 4.88 4.25
C SER A 241 -39.54 5.91 5.27
N ILE A 242 -38.22 6.11 5.32
CA ILE A 242 -37.58 7.18 6.08
C ILE A 242 -37.02 8.17 5.07
N GLU A 243 -37.61 9.35 5.00
CA GLU A 243 -37.23 10.40 4.06
C GLU A 243 -35.75 10.75 4.21
N ASP A 244 -35.04 10.82 3.07
CA ASP A 244 -33.63 11.22 2.93
C ASP A 244 -32.58 10.41 3.73
N LEU A 245 -32.95 9.33 4.42
CA LEU A 245 -32.04 8.60 5.33
C LEU A 245 -30.73 8.15 4.68
N GLN A 246 -30.79 7.56 3.48
CA GLN A 246 -29.59 7.12 2.75
C GLN A 246 -28.63 8.27 2.50
N LYS A 247 -29.19 9.42 2.09
CA LYS A 247 -28.43 10.63 1.78
C LYS A 247 -27.81 11.23 3.03
N GLU A 248 -28.54 11.29 4.14
CA GLU A 248 -28.02 11.78 5.42
C GLU A 248 -26.86 10.90 5.93
N ILE A 249 -26.97 9.58 5.77
CA ILE A 249 -25.90 8.65 6.11
C ILE A 249 -24.68 8.88 5.20
N ASP A 250 -24.88 8.92 3.89
CA ASP A 250 -23.80 9.18 2.92
C ASP A 250 -23.07 10.50 3.20
N ASP A 251 -23.81 11.57 3.47
CA ASP A 251 -23.23 12.88 3.77
C ASP A 251 -22.40 12.85 5.05
N GLN A 252 -22.83 12.10 6.07
CA GLN A 252 -22.08 11.99 7.31
C GLN A 252 -20.82 11.11 7.16
N LEU A 253 -20.91 10.02 6.40
CA LEU A 253 -19.75 9.16 6.12
C LEU A 253 -18.66 9.91 5.35
N LYS A 254 -19.04 10.74 4.35
CA LYS A 254 -18.08 11.59 3.62
C LYS A 254 -17.33 12.57 4.53
N LYS A 255 -18.01 13.15 5.53
CA LYS A 255 -17.36 14.04 6.50
C LYS A 255 -16.33 13.31 7.36
N ILE A 256 -16.64 12.08 7.76
CA ILE A 256 -15.73 11.23 8.56
C ILE A 256 -14.54 10.80 7.69
N GLU A 257 -14.77 10.40 6.44
CA GLU A 257 -13.72 10.00 5.50
C GLU A 257 -12.69 11.13 5.25
N ALA A 258 -13.17 12.37 5.10
CA ALA A 258 -12.30 13.53 4.87
C ALA A 258 -11.29 13.74 6.00
N ASP A 259 -11.71 13.58 7.26
CA ASP A 259 -10.84 13.70 8.42
C ASP A 259 -9.92 12.49 8.59
N GLN A 260 -10.42 11.29 8.28
CA GLN A 260 -9.62 10.07 8.35
C GLN A 260 -8.41 10.14 7.40
N LYS A 261 -8.55 10.74 6.20
CA LYS A 261 -7.42 10.99 5.29
C LYS A 261 -6.33 11.87 5.92
N ILE A 262 -6.73 12.87 6.73
CA ILE A 262 -5.78 13.73 7.43
C ILE A 262 -4.99 12.92 8.48
N ILE A 263 -5.68 12.03 9.20
CA ILE A 263 -5.07 11.17 10.23
C ILE A 263 -4.12 10.15 9.62
N ASP A 264 -4.51 9.50 8.51
CA ASP A 264 -3.66 8.53 7.81
C ASP A 264 -2.34 9.17 7.34
N ASN A 265 -2.39 10.40 6.82
CA ASN A 265 -1.20 11.15 6.43
C ASN A 265 -0.31 11.53 7.63
N CYS A 266 -0.90 11.88 8.78
CA CYS A 266 -0.13 12.13 10.00
C CYS A 266 0.60 10.88 10.48
N ARG A 267 -0.03 9.70 10.40
CA ARG A 267 0.58 8.42 10.78
C ARG A 267 1.78 8.08 9.91
N TYR A 268 1.66 8.24 8.59
CA TYR A 268 2.75 7.93 7.66
C TYR A 268 4.01 8.73 7.97
N ASN A 269 3.84 9.98 8.39
CA ASN A 269 4.94 10.86 8.78
C ASN A 269 5.55 10.53 10.16
N GLN A 270 4.90 9.70 10.98
CA GLN A 270 5.29 9.43 12.37
C GLN A 270 5.71 7.98 12.63
N GLU A 271 5.79 7.14 11.59
CA GLU A 271 6.17 5.70 11.69
C GLU A 271 5.32 4.93 12.74
N MET A 272 4.12 5.42 13.05
CA MET A 272 3.34 4.87 14.15
C MET A 272 2.67 3.55 13.74
N THR A 273 2.95 2.52 14.53
CA THR A 273 2.38 1.16 14.43
C THR A 273 1.00 1.02 15.08
N ALA A 274 0.32 2.12 15.41
CA ALA A 274 -0.92 2.06 16.16
C ALA A 274 -2.12 1.51 15.35
N ALA A 275 -2.89 0.65 16.03
CA ALA A 275 -3.94 -0.21 15.48
C ALA A 275 -5.10 0.58 14.87
N TYR A 276 -5.63 0.11 13.75
CA TYR A 276 -6.93 0.55 13.27
C TYR A 276 -8.03 -0.27 13.97
N VAL A 277 -9.24 0.26 14.02
CA VAL A 277 -10.46 -0.49 14.36
C VAL A 277 -11.41 -0.49 13.17
N TRP A 278 -12.21 -1.54 13.05
CA TRP A 278 -13.28 -1.58 12.05
C TRP A 278 -14.64 -1.42 12.72
N ILE A 279 -15.40 -0.41 12.29
CA ILE A 279 -16.74 -0.12 12.78
C ILE A 279 -17.74 -0.36 11.65
N PRO A 280 -18.79 -1.18 11.80
CA PRO A 280 -19.64 -1.61 10.68
C PRO A 280 -20.33 -0.50 9.88
N LEU A 281 -20.57 0.65 10.53
CA LEU A 281 -21.21 1.81 9.91
C LEU A 281 -20.20 2.78 9.31
N ILE A 282 -18.94 2.76 9.74
CA ILE A 282 -17.93 3.75 9.34
C ILE A 282 -16.85 3.11 8.45
N GLY A 283 -16.50 1.86 8.72
CA GLY A 283 -15.38 1.15 8.15
C GLY A 283 -14.15 1.19 9.03
N THR A 284 -12.99 1.05 8.40
CA THR A 284 -11.70 1.06 9.08
C THR A 284 -11.27 2.48 9.40
N ILE A 285 -11.16 2.79 10.69
CA ILE A 285 -10.72 4.10 11.19
C ILE A 285 -9.58 3.95 12.18
N ALA A 286 -8.82 5.02 12.39
CA ALA A 286 -7.71 4.99 13.34
C ALA A 286 -8.24 4.68 14.76
N ALA A 287 -7.53 3.86 15.54
CA ALA A 287 -7.86 3.70 16.95
C ALA A 287 -7.40 4.92 17.75
N ILE A 288 -8.00 5.09 18.92
CA ILE A 288 -7.81 6.26 19.79
C ILE A 288 -6.36 6.48 20.21
N ALA A 289 -5.54 5.42 20.28
CA ALA A 289 -4.11 5.49 20.56
C ALA A 289 -3.32 6.32 19.52
N VAL A 290 -3.82 6.47 18.29
CA VAL A 290 -3.20 7.27 17.22
C VAL A 290 -3.34 8.79 17.48
N TYR A 291 -4.24 9.19 18.39
CA TYR A 291 -4.73 10.56 18.44
C TYR A 291 -4.06 11.47 19.49
N GLU A 292 -3.07 11.00 20.25
CA GLU A 292 -2.44 11.78 21.35
C GLU A 292 -1.75 13.10 20.90
N GLN A 293 -1.58 13.33 19.59
CA GLN A 293 -0.82 14.47 19.06
C GLN A 293 -1.66 15.55 18.33
N ASN A 294 -3.00 15.42 18.23
CA ASN A 294 -3.84 16.35 17.45
C ASN A 294 -5.23 16.66 18.08
N GLN A 295 -5.27 17.26 19.28
CA GLN A 295 -6.49 17.46 20.07
C GLN A 295 -7.65 18.17 19.35
N GLU A 296 -7.42 19.28 18.65
CA GLU A 296 -8.51 20.03 17.98
C GLU A 296 -9.18 19.20 16.86
N LYS A 297 -8.40 18.40 16.13
CA LYS A 297 -8.94 17.51 15.08
C LYS A 297 -9.71 16.34 15.68
N ILE A 298 -9.37 15.89 16.90
CA ILE A 298 -10.14 14.86 17.61
C ILE A 298 -11.54 15.37 17.93
N ASP A 299 -11.67 16.62 18.39
CA ASP A 299 -12.96 17.18 18.76
C ASP A 299 -13.92 17.27 17.56
N GLU A 300 -13.40 17.70 16.41
CA GLU A 300 -14.17 17.71 15.16
C GLU A 300 -14.55 16.30 14.70
N TYR A 301 -13.60 15.36 14.74
CA TYR A 301 -13.81 13.98 14.32
C TYR A 301 -14.85 13.27 15.21
N GLU A 302 -14.73 13.42 16.52
CA GLU A 302 -15.67 12.87 17.49
C GLU A 302 -17.07 13.47 17.31
N SER A 303 -17.18 14.78 17.09
CA SER A 303 -18.47 15.43 16.86
C SER A 303 -19.19 14.78 15.67
N LYS A 304 -18.46 14.54 14.57
CA LYS A 304 -19.00 13.88 13.37
C LYS A 304 -19.43 12.44 13.65
N ILE A 305 -18.67 11.69 14.44
CA ILE A 305 -19.03 10.31 14.84
C ILE A 305 -20.27 10.31 15.76
N LYS A 306 -20.37 11.25 16.69
CA LYS A 306 -21.54 11.41 17.57
C LYS A 306 -22.79 11.85 16.82
N GLU A 307 -22.65 12.70 15.80
CA GLU A 307 -23.74 13.04 14.88
C GLU A 307 -24.25 11.81 14.13
N LEU A 308 -23.35 10.97 13.59
CA LEU A 308 -23.74 9.70 12.98
C LEU A 308 -24.44 8.78 13.98
N GLN A 309 -23.89 8.65 15.19
CA GLN A 309 -24.51 7.84 16.25
C GLN A 309 -25.92 8.33 16.59
N LYS A 310 -26.14 9.64 16.65
CA LYS A 310 -27.46 10.24 16.89
C LYS A 310 -28.42 9.98 15.73
N LEU A 311 -27.95 10.12 14.48
CA LEU A 311 -28.73 9.80 13.29
C LEU A 311 -29.20 8.34 13.31
N MET A 312 -28.34 7.43 13.73
CA MET A 312 -28.59 5.99 13.73
C MET A 312 -29.46 5.49 14.90
N LYS A 313 -29.69 6.32 15.93
CA LYS A 313 -30.50 5.96 17.11
C LYS A 313 -31.97 6.32 16.92
N SER A 314 -32.85 5.44 17.37
CA SER A 314 -34.30 5.61 17.44
C SER A 314 -34.87 4.82 18.62
N GLU A 315 -35.88 5.39 19.28
CA GLU A 315 -36.66 4.68 20.31
C GLU A 315 -37.68 3.70 19.69
N ASN A 316 -38.02 3.90 18.42
CA ASN A 316 -38.87 2.97 17.67
C ASN A 316 -37.99 1.86 17.07
N GLU A 317 -38.26 0.61 17.47
CA GLU A 317 -37.48 -0.57 17.06
C GLU A 317 -37.49 -0.81 15.54
N ASP A 318 -38.63 -0.61 14.86
CA ASP A 318 -38.73 -0.82 13.41
C ASP A 318 -37.88 0.22 12.66
N ILE A 319 -37.93 1.48 13.10
CA ILE A 319 -37.08 2.56 12.59
C ILE A 319 -35.60 2.28 12.90
N GLN A 320 -35.28 1.76 14.09
CA GLN A 320 -33.91 1.41 14.46
C GLN A 320 -33.33 0.32 13.56
N ILE A 321 -34.12 -0.73 13.28
CA ILE A 321 -33.72 -1.83 12.38
C ILE A 321 -33.52 -1.30 10.97
N HIS A 322 -34.47 -0.50 10.46
CA HIS A 322 -34.37 0.12 9.14
C HIS A 322 -33.07 0.92 9.02
N LYS A 323 -32.83 1.85 9.94
CA LYS A 323 -31.60 2.66 9.99
C LYS A 323 -30.35 1.80 10.00
N THR A 324 -30.31 0.80 10.87
CA THR A 324 -29.13 -0.05 11.07
C THR A 324 -28.78 -0.83 9.81
N LEU A 325 -29.76 -1.49 9.19
CA LEU A 325 -29.56 -2.31 8.00
C LEU A 325 -29.19 -1.46 6.78
N GLN A 326 -29.92 -0.37 6.55
CA GLN A 326 -29.63 0.54 5.45
C GLN A 326 -28.26 1.19 5.62
N GLY A 327 -27.95 1.71 6.82
CA GLY A 327 -26.67 2.36 7.08
C GLY A 327 -25.47 1.42 6.94
N ASN A 328 -25.60 0.16 7.35
CA ASN A 328 -24.53 -0.81 7.17
C ASN A 328 -24.28 -1.14 5.68
N LEU A 329 -25.33 -1.36 4.89
CA LEU A 329 -25.17 -1.63 3.46
C LEU A 329 -24.64 -0.43 2.69
N THR A 330 -25.16 0.77 2.98
CA THR A 330 -24.65 2.03 2.40
C THR A 330 -23.17 2.22 2.73
N SER A 331 -22.76 1.99 3.99
CA SER A 331 -21.35 2.06 4.39
C SER A 331 -20.49 1.03 3.66
N MET A 332 -20.94 -0.22 3.56
CA MET A 332 -20.18 -1.29 2.91
C MET A 332 -20.02 -1.08 1.41
N LYS A 333 -21.07 -0.59 0.74
CA LYS A 333 -21.01 -0.14 -0.66
C LYS A 333 -19.93 0.94 -0.83
N ASN A 334 -19.93 1.96 0.03
CA ASN A 334 -18.95 3.05 -0.03
C ASN A 334 -17.53 2.53 0.21
N GLN A 335 -17.32 1.69 1.22
CA GLN A 335 -16.01 1.08 1.52
C GLN A 335 -15.50 0.22 0.36
N SER A 336 -16.37 -0.55 -0.31
CA SER A 336 -15.99 -1.33 -1.50
C SER A 336 -15.58 -0.42 -2.67
N SER A 337 -16.32 0.67 -2.88
CA SER A 337 -15.96 1.68 -3.89
C SER A 337 -14.62 2.35 -3.56
N ASP A 338 -14.38 2.67 -2.29
CA ASP A 338 -13.14 3.31 -1.85
C ASP A 338 -11.94 2.37 -1.92
N LEU A 339 -12.10 1.09 -1.57
CA LEU A 339 -11.09 0.06 -1.80
C LEU A 339 -10.70 0.00 -3.29
N ARG A 340 -11.69 -0.06 -4.19
CA ARG A 340 -11.45 -0.08 -5.63
C ARG A 340 -10.70 1.17 -6.10
N LYS A 341 -11.05 2.35 -5.58
CA LYS A 341 -10.33 3.61 -5.88
C LYS A 341 -8.85 3.58 -5.45
N GLN A 342 -8.47 2.78 -4.45
CA GLN A 342 -7.06 2.63 -4.04
C GLN A 342 -6.26 1.70 -4.97
N ILE A 343 -6.91 0.83 -5.75
CA ILE A 343 -6.21 -0.14 -6.61
C ILE A 343 -5.53 0.55 -7.79
N GLY A 344 -6.15 1.59 -8.36
CA GLY A 344 -5.58 2.38 -9.45
C GLY A 344 -4.22 2.98 -9.08
N PRO A 345 -4.13 3.79 -8.02
CA PRO A 345 -2.85 4.33 -7.53
C PRO A 345 -1.81 3.26 -7.18
N ALA A 346 -2.22 2.15 -6.56
CA ALA A 346 -1.32 1.03 -6.27
C ALA A 346 -0.76 0.37 -7.54
N ARG A 347 -1.58 0.25 -8.60
CA ARG A 347 -1.11 -0.22 -9.92
C ARG A 347 -0.11 0.74 -10.53
N THR A 348 -0.39 2.05 -10.52
CA THR A 348 0.55 3.07 -11.00
C THR A 348 1.88 2.98 -10.27
N THR A 349 1.85 2.81 -8.94
CA THR A 349 3.05 2.60 -8.11
C THR A 349 3.88 1.40 -8.60
N VAL A 350 3.25 0.25 -8.89
CA VAL A 350 3.95 -0.95 -9.39
C VAL A 350 4.41 -0.79 -10.85
N GLU A 351 3.66 -0.06 -11.68
CA GLU A 351 4.01 0.26 -13.07
C GLU A 351 5.24 1.16 -13.16
N GLU A 352 5.31 2.22 -12.34
CA GLU A 352 6.48 3.09 -12.22
C GLU A 352 7.70 2.32 -11.72
N LEU A 353 7.53 1.49 -10.69
CA LEU A 353 8.61 0.65 -10.18
C LEU A 353 9.21 -0.22 -11.30
N GLY A 354 8.35 -0.92 -12.05
CA GLY A 354 8.76 -1.76 -13.18
C GLY A 354 9.40 -0.97 -14.34
N GLY A 355 8.91 0.24 -14.61
CA GLY A 355 9.50 1.15 -15.60
C GLY A 355 10.93 1.54 -15.24
N GLY A 356 11.21 1.80 -13.97
CA GLY A 356 12.55 2.08 -13.47
C GLY A 356 13.51 0.90 -13.68
N TRP A 357 13.07 -0.32 -13.37
CA TRP A 357 13.88 -1.54 -13.62
C TRP A 357 14.14 -1.79 -15.09
N GLU A 358 13.14 -1.59 -15.95
CA GLU A 358 13.31 -1.72 -17.40
C GLU A 358 14.30 -0.70 -17.96
N PHE A 359 14.23 0.54 -17.48
CA PHE A 359 15.19 1.56 -17.86
C PHE A 359 16.62 1.15 -17.51
N MET A 360 16.85 0.69 -16.27
CA MET A 360 18.17 0.25 -15.81
C MET A 360 18.68 -0.97 -16.58
N ARG A 361 17.80 -1.94 -16.87
CA ARG A 361 18.13 -3.11 -17.69
C ARG A 361 18.68 -2.71 -19.05
N VAL A 362 17.96 -1.84 -19.77
CA VAL A 362 18.36 -1.39 -21.12
C VAL A 362 19.72 -0.69 -21.09
N GLN A 363 20.03 0.10 -20.05
CA GLN A 363 21.34 0.74 -19.92
C GLN A 363 22.46 -0.29 -19.68
N LEU A 364 22.23 -1.27 -18.80
CA LEU A 364 23.19 -2.33 -18.51
C LEU A 364 23.42 -3.26 -19.70
N GLU A 365 22.35 -3.67 -20.40
CA GLU A 365 22.42 -4.46 -21.63
C GLU A 365 23.25 -3.74 -22.71
N TYR A 366 23.09 -2.41 -22.85
CA TYR A 366 23.89 -1.63 -23.80
C TYR A 366 25.39 -1.67 -23.45
N ILE A 367 25.78 -1.48 -22.18
CA ILE A 367 27.18 -1.55 -21.76
C ILE A 367 27.74 -2.97 -21.92
N HIS A 368 26.98 -3.97 -21.46
CA HIS A 368 27.31 -5.38 -21.58
C HIS A 368 27.58 -5.76 -23.04
N ASP A 369 26.65 -5.45 -23.95
CA ASP A 369 26.76 -5.81 -25.36
C ASP A 369 27.98 -5.20 -26.04
N LYS A 370 28.30 -3.95 -25.71
CA LYS A 370 29.48 -3.25 -26.24
C LYS A 370 30.77 -3.90 -25.76
N ALA A 371 30.84 -4.28 -24.48
CA ALA A 371 31.97 -4.98 -23.93
C ALA A 371 32.09 -6.41 -24.49
N ALA A 372 31.01 -7.20 -24.48
CA ALA A 372 30.99 -8.59 -24.91
C ALA A 372 31.31 -8.78 -26.40
N LYS A 373 30.88 -7.87 -27.27
CA LYS A 373 31.20 -7.90 -28.72
C LYS A 373 32.63 -7.47 -29.03
N PHE A 374 33.40 -7.08 -28.00
CA PHE A 374 34.76 -6.59 -28.11
C PHE A 374 34.91 -5.46 -29.11
N GLU A 375 34.00 -4.50 -29.04
CA GLU A 375 34.08 -3.32 -29.89
C GLU A 375 35.33 -2.50 -29.53
N ASP A 376 35.92 -1.81 -30.53
CA ASP A 376 37.12 -0.99 -30.35
C ASP A 376 36.97 0.12 -29.31
N LYS A 377 35.71 0.44 -28.96
CA LYS A 377 35.30 1.37 -27.91
C LYS A 377 34.06 0.83 -27.21
N ILE A 378 34.11 0.80 -25.88
CA ILE A 378 32.93 0.74 -25.03
C ILE A 378 32.56 2.16 -24.59
N PRO A 379 31.33 2.42 -24.10
CA PRO A 379 30.92 3.78 -23.74
C PRO A 379 31.95 4.47 -22.84
N SER A 380 32.43 5.62 -23.30
CA SER A 380 33.43 6.41 -22.58
C SER A 380 32.81 7.02 -21.33
N MET A 381 33.56 7.02 -20.23
CA MET A 381 33.11 7.50 -18.91
C MET A 381 34.04 8.59 -18.37
N THR A 382 33.61 9.85 -18.43
CA THR A 382 34.37 11.01 -17.91
C THR A 382 33.90 11.47 -16.53
N MET A 383 33.02 10.71 -15.87
CA MET A 383 32.47 11.04 -14.55
C MET A 383 33.54 11.31 -13.48
N THR A 384 33.38 12.40 -12.75
CA THR A 384 34.23 12.72 -11.60
C THR A 384 34.00 11.73 -10.45
N GLU A 385 34.96 11.64 -9.53
CA GLU A 385 34.81 10.86 -8.28
C GLU A 385 33.57 11.30 -7.48
N ILE A 386 33.25 12.61 -7.49
CA ILE A 386 32.04 13.14 -6.87
C ILE A 386 30.77 12.54 -7.50
N GLN A 387 30.72 12.41 -8.82
CA GLN A 387 29.57 11.80 -9.52
C GLN A 387 29.46 10.30 -9.23
N LEU A 388 30.59 9.57 -9.21
CA LEU A 388 30.61 8.15 -8.84
C LEU A 388 30.14 7.93 -7.40
N ASN A 389 30.62 8.76 -6.46
CA ASN A 389 30.16 8.73 -5.07
C ASN A 389 28.66 9.04 -4.95
N SER A 390 28.12 9.94 -5.78
CA SER A 390 26.68 10.24 -5.77
C SER A 390 25.82 9.05 -6.21
N ILE A 391 26.29 8.24 -7.18
CA ILE A 391 25.62 7.01 -7.61
C ILE A 391 25.60 5.99 -6.47
N CYS A 392 26.76 5.72 -5.87
CA CYS A 392 26.91 4.85 -4.70
C CYS A 392 25.96 5.28 -3.55
N ASN A 393 25.97 6.56 -3.19
CA ASN A 393 25.12 7.09 -2.12
C ASN A 393 23.63 6.96 -2.43
N ALA A 394 23.21 7.16 -3.68
CA ALA A 394 21.80 7.02 -4.05
C ALA A 394 21.27 5.58 -3.87
N TRP A 395 22.07 4.58 -4.24
CA TRP A 395 21.75 3.17 -4.01
C TRP A 395 21.73 2.80 -2.52
N ASN A 396 22.67 3.31 -1.73
CA ASN A 396 22.67 3.13 -0.28
C ASN A 396 21.47 3.84 0.41
N GLY A 397 21.03 4.97 -0.15
CA GLY A 397 19.78 5.62 0.23
C GLY A 397 18.58 4.72 -0.03
N LEU A 398 18.47 4.15 -1.23
CA LEU A 398 17.40 3.19 -1.55
C LEU A 398 17.43 1.97 -0.61
N GLU A 399 18.60 1.40 -0.33
CA GLU A 399 18.75 0.29 0.65
C GLU A 399 18.09 0.65 1.99
N THR A 400 18.38 1.85 2.50
CA THR A 400 17.83 2.35 3.76
C THR A 400 16.32 2.51 3.71
N TYR A 401 15.79 3.11 2.63
CA TYR A 401 14.35 3.31 2.48
C TYR A 401 13.57 1.99 2.36
N VAL A 402 14.12 1.02 1.62
CA VAL A 402 13.50 -0.30 1.46
C VAL A 402 13.56 -1.08 2.78
N ALA A 403 14.67 -1.00 3.52
CA ALA A 403 14.78 -1.62 4.83
C ALA A 403 13.74 -1.06 5.82
N SER A 404 13.53 0.27 5.82
CA SER A 404 12.49 0.91 6.64
C SER A 404 11.09 0.44 6.25
N TYR A 405 10.78 0.36 4.96
CA TYR A 405 9.52 -0.21 4.48
C TYR A 405 9.32 -1.66 4.95
N ILE A 406 10.31 -2.54 4.76
CA ILE A 406 10.21 -3.95 5.17
C ILE A 406 9.94 -4.08 6.69
N GLN A 407 10.52 -3.21 7.50
CA GLN A 407 10.33 -3.22 8.95
C GLN A 407 8.93 -2.72 9.39
N THR A 408 8.30 -1.86 8.58
CA THR A 408 7.08 -1.12 8.98
C THR A 408 5.83 -1.47 8.16
N ALA A 409 5.97 -2.15 7.03
CA ALA A 409 4.89 -2.45 6.09
C ALA A 409 3.82 -3.41 6.65
N ASN A 410 4.19 -4.25 7.63
CA ASN A 410 3.23 -5.13 8.28
C ASN A 410 2.30 -4.33 9.19
N VAL A 411 1.00 -4.34 8.88
CA VAL A 411 -0.03 -3.68 9.69
C VAL A 411 -0.51 -4.61 10.80
N VAL A 412 -0.77 -3.99 11.95
CA VAL A 412 -1.29 -4.62 13.17
C VAL A 412 -2.71 -5.13 12.92
N PRO A 413 -3.08 -6.32 13.45
CA PRO A 413 -4.45 -6.84 13.36
C PRO A 413 -5.50 -5.78 13.72
N ILE A 414 -6.55 -5.70 12.89
CA ILE A 414 -7.69 -4.82 13.13
C ILE A 414 -8.73 -5.60 13.92
N GLU A 415 -9.31 -4.97 14.94
CA GLU A 415 -10.39 -5.55 15.72
C GLU A 415 -11.72 -4.90 15.34
N PRO A 416 -12.82 -5.68 15.24
CA PRO A 416 -14.15 -5.14 15.06
C PRO A 416 -14.63 -4.46 16.36
N MET A 417 -15.26 -3.29 16.22
CA MET A 417 -15.78 -2.50 17.33
C MET A 417 -17.15 -1.91 16.98
N SER A 418 -18.06 -1.85 17.96
CA SER A 418 -19.32 -1.15 17.76
C SER A 418 -19.15 0.37 17.84
N LEU A 419 -20.02 1.11 17.15
CA LEU A 419 -20.02 2.57 17.18
C LEU A 419 -20.13 3.12 18.62
N ASP A 420 -20.97 2.50 19.44
CA ASP A 420 -21.13 2.87 20.86
C ASP A 420 -19.87 2.60 21.69
N ALA A 421 -19.14 1.51 21.41
CA ALA A 421 -17.87 1.24 22.10
C ALA A 421 -16.83 2.29 21.74
N TYR A 422 -16.69 2.62 20.45
CA TYR A 422 -15.73 3.62 19.97
C TYR A 422 -15.99 5.02 20.57
N VAL A 423 -17.26 5.46 20.58
CA VAL A 423 -17.62 6.75 21.20
C VAL A 423 -17.29 6.77 22.70
N ARG A 424 -17.51 5.66 23.43
CA ARG A 424 -17.13 5.59 24.85
C ARG A 424 -15.63 5.65 25.06
N GLU A 425 -14.84 5.02 24.20
CA GLU A 425 -13.40 5.10 24.31
C GLU A 425 -12.90 6.53 24.01
N LEU A 426 -13.49 7.24 23.03
CA LEU A 426 -13.19 8.65 22.76
C LEU A 426 -13.46 9.52 23.99
N ASP A 427 -14.63 9.37 24.61
CA ASP A 427 -15.01 10.09 25.84
C ASP A 427 -14.05 9.78 27.01
N GLN A 428 -13.50 8.58 27.09
CA GLN A 428 -12.54 8.20 28.12
C GLN A 428 -11.15 8.77 27.87
N ALA A 429 -10.67 8.77 26.63
CA ALA A 429 -9.38 9.33 26.27
C ALA A 429 -9.33 10.84 26.57
N LYS A 430 -10.41 11.56 26.27
CA LYS A 430 -10.55 12.98 26.64
C LYS A 430 -10.46 13.29 28.13
N LYS A 431 -10.79 12.34 29.00
CA LYS A 431 -10.68 12.52 30.46
C LYS A 431 -9.25 12.31 30.98
N LYS A 432 -8.38 11.71 30.17
CA LYS A 432 -6.99 11.40 30.52
C LYS A 432 -5.99 12.44 30.00
N LEU A 433 -6.37 13.17 28.96
CA LEU A 433 -5.73 14.38 28.45
C LEU A 433 -6.15 15.58 29.32
#